data_AF-A0A6I5L4A0-F1
#
_entry.id   AF-A0A6I5L4A0-F1
#
_cell.length_a   1.000
_cell.length_b   1.000
_cell.length_c   1.000
_cell.angle_alpha   90.00
_cell.angle_beta   90.00
_cell.angle_gamma   90.00
#
_symmetry.space_group_name_H-M   'P 1'
#
loop_
_entity.id
_entity.type
_entity.pdbx_description
1 polymer ?
#
loop_
_entity_poly.entity_id
_entity_poly.type
_entity_poly.pdbx_seq_one_letter_code
_entity_poly.pdbx_strand_id
1 'polypeptide(L)'
;MLSYVQDMDEKDEAGGVILGRVIKESNNVVIDVNTEPMEGDIRSRTRFKRGKKRHQKIINEIWKKSEGTCNYLGEWHTHPEKNPSPSSVDIKSWTRILKKDVFSTKYLYFIIVGTESIGVWEGNRENLKIKKLNNVKR
;
A
#
# COMPACT_ATOMS: atom_id res chain seq x y z
N MET A 1 0.80 2.13 10.15
CA MET A 1 0.68 0.68 9.85
C MET A 1 0.59 -0.20 11.10
N LEU A 2 1.64 -0.35 11.92
CA LEU A 2 1.73 -1.41 12.96
C LEU A 2 0.64 -1.35 14.05
N SER A 3 0.12 -0.16 14.36
CA SER A 3 -1.02 0.07 15.25
C SER A 3 -2.31 -0.65 14.83
N TYR A 4 -2.41 -1.09 13.57
CA TYR A 4 -3.61 -1.68 12.99
C TYR A 4 -3.53 -3.21 12.78
N VAL A 5 -2.44 -3.86 13.20
CA VAL A 5 -2.28 -5.32 13.13
C VAL A 5 -3.55 -6.04 13.63
N GLN A 6 -4.01 -7.02 12.86
CA GLN A 6 -5.23 -7.78 13.14
C GLN A 6 -5.01 -8.97 14.10
N ASP A 7 -4.35 -8.69 15.23
CA ASP A 7 -4.00 -9.67 16.28
C ASP A 7 -5.15 -10.04 17.23
N MET A 8 -6.28 -9.33 17.15
CA MET A 8 -7.51 -9.56 17.91
C MET A 8 -8.70 -9.64 16.94
N ASP A 9 -9.78 -10.35 17.29
CA ASP A 9 -10.86 -10.71 16.35
C ASP A 9 -11.76 -9.55 15.95
N GLU A 10 -11.93 -8.57 16.82
CA GLU A 10 -12.65 -7.32 16.57
C GLU A 10 -11.90 -6.34 15.65
N LYS A 11 -10.62 -6.61 15.33
CA LYS A 11 -9.83 -5.74 14.44
C LYS A 11 -10.14 -6.03 12.97
N ASP A 12 -10.92 -5.14 12.36
CA ASP A 12 -11.17 -5.12 10.92
C ASP A 12 -9.92 -4.84 10.11
N GLU A 13 -9.94 -5.25 8.84
CA GLU A 13 -8.86 -4.97 7.88
C GLU A 13 -8.63 -3.46 7.76
N ALA A 14 -7.39 -3.04 7.97
CA ALA A 14 -6.94 -1.66 7.83
C ALA A 14 -6.06 -1.52 6.60
N GLY A 15 -6.01 -0.33 6.03
CA GLY A 15 -5.06 -0.01 4.98
C GLY A 15 -4.99 1.48 4.68
N GLY A 16 -4.21 1.82 3.67
CA GLY A 16 -3.98 3.18 3.22
C GLY A 16 -3.04 3.24 2.03
N VAL A 17 -2.55 4.43 1.72
CA VAL A 17 -1.60 4.68 0.65
C VAL A 17 -0.19 4.90 1.19
N ILE A 18 0.79 4.53 0.38
CA ILE A 18 2.21 4.75 0.63
C ILE A 18 2.66 5.93 -0.24
N LEU A 19 3.31 6.91 0.37
CA LEU A 19 3.85 8.10 -0.27
C LEU A 19 5.33 8.22 0.06
N GLY A 20 6.13 8.63 -0.92
CA GLY A 20 7.56 8.81 -0.72
C GLY A 20 8.35 9.07 -2.00
N ARG A 21 9.66 8.84 -1.94
CA ARG A 21 10.62 9.27 -2.96
C ARG A 21 11.35 8.08 -3.58
N VAL A 22 11.65 8.20 -4.88
CA VAL A 22 12.59 7.31 -5.58
C VAL A 22 13.91 8.05 -5.74
N ILE A 23 14.99 7.48 -5.23
CA ILE A 23 16.35 8.03 -5.32
C ILE A 23 16.93 7.65 -6.68
N LYS A 24 17.19 8.65 -7.53
CA LYS A 24 17.54 8.45 -8.96
C LYS A 24 18.87 7.70 -9.12
N GLU A 25 19.79 7.91 -8.19
CA GLU A 25 21.17 7.45 -8.23
C GLU A 25 21.33 5.98 -7.83
N SER A 26 20.33 5.41 -7.14
CA SER A 26 20.38 4.04 -6.60
C SER A 26 19.13 3.19 -6.88
N ASN A 27 18.07 3.77 -7.45
CA ASN A 27 16.71 3.19 -7.49
C ASN A 27 16.14 2.82 -6.11
N ASN A 28 16.75 3.27 -5.01
CA ASN A 28 16.21 3.07 -3.66
C ASN A 28 14.89 3.83 -3.51
N VAL A 29 13.99 3.26 -2.72
CA VAL A 29 12.67 3.84 -2.43
C VAL A 29 12.60 4.17 -0.94
N VAL A 30 12.31 5.43 -0.65
CA VAL A 30 12.11 5.94 0.72
C VAL A 30 10.62 6.15 0.91
N ILE A 31 10.04 5.52 1.93
CA ILE A 31 8.66 5.78 2.36
C ILE A 31 8.70 6.95 3.34
N ASP A 32 8.12 8.08 2.95
CA ASP A 32 8.05 9.28 3.79
C ASP A 32 6.77 9.31 4.63
N VAL A 33 5.64 8.86 4.05
CA VAL A 33 4.33 8.86 4.71
C VAL A 33 3.55 7.59 4.35
N ASN A 34 2.88 7.01 5.34
CA ASN A 34 1.79 6.06 5.14
C ASN A 34 0.51 6.70 5.68
N THR A 35 -0.57 6.71 4.90
CA THR A 35 -1.87 7.14 5.44
C THR A 35 -2.48 6.03 6.28
N GLU A 36 -3.19 6.43 7.33
CA GLU A 36 -4.00 5.55 8.16
C GLU A 36 -5.39 5.32 7.54
N PRO A 37 -6.18 4.35 8.03
CA PRO A 37 -7.59 4.23 7.65
C PRO A 37 -8.37 5.51 8.00
N MET A 38 -9.23 5.95 7.08
CA MET A 38 -9.96 7.22 7.17
C MET A 38 -11.46 7.00 7.00
N GLU A 39 -12.25 7.95 7.50
CA GLU A 39 -13.69 8.01 7.26
C GLU A 39 -14.00 7.94 5.74
N GLY A 40 -14.89 7.03 5.36
CA GLY A 40 -15.19 6.71 3.96
C GLY A 40 -14.41 5.52 3.39
N ASP A 41 -13.40 5.00 4.11
CA ASP A 41 -12.91 3.64 3.89
C ASP A 41 -13.97 2.64 4.40
N ILE A 42 -14.20 1.57 3.63
CA ILE A 42 -15.05 0.46 4.06
C ILE A 42 -14.14 -0.65 4.58
N ARG A 43 -14.41 -1.11 5.80
CA ARG A 43 -13.62 -2.10 6.52
C ARG A 43 -14.52 -3.24 6.99
N SER A 44 -14.00 -4.46 6.94
CA SER A 44 -14.48 -5.63 7.69
C SER A 44 -13.28 -6.56 7.94
N ARG A 45 -13.44 -7.59 8.78
CA ARG A 45 -12.37 -8.54 9.18
C ARG A 45 -11.47 -9.05 8.03
N THR A 46 -12.03 -9.21 6.83
CA THR A 46 -11.37 -9.75 5.64
C THR A 46 -11.61 -8.90 4.37
N ARG A 47 -11.90 -7.60 4.54
CA ARG A 47 -11.99 -6.68 3.41
C ARG A 47 -11.71 -5.22 3.76
N PHE A 48 -10.63 -4.68 3.21
CA PHE A 48 -10.43 -3.24 3.08
C PHE A 48 -10.88 -2.72 1.70
N LYS A 49 -11.56 -1.57 1.66
CA LYS A 49 -11.83 -0.82 0.43
C LYS A 49 -11.65 0.68 0.68
N ARG A 50 -10.53 1.21 0.18
CA ARG A 50 -10.16 2.63 0.26
C ARG A 50 -11.21 3.58 -0.32
N GLY A 51 -11.63 4.54 0.49
CA GLY A 51 -12.41 5.72 0.13
C GLY A 51 -11.56 6.75 -0.61
N LYS A 52 -11.84 6.95 -1.89
CA LYS A 52 -10.95 7.74 -2.77
C LYS A 52 -10.73 9.19 -2.32
N LYS A 53 -11.75 9.87 -1.78
CA LYS A 53 -11.76 11.32 -1.58
C LYS A 53 -10.66 11.82 -0.61
N ARG A 54 -10.58 11.26 0.61
CA ARG A 54 -9.65 11.74 1.65
C ARG A 54 -8.20 11.38 1.34
N HIS A 55 -7.96 10.13 0.97
CA HIS A 55 -6.63 9.68 0.55
C HIS A 55 -6.10 10.48 -0.67
N GLN A 56 -6.93 10.76 -1.69
CA GLN A 56 -6.50 11.60 -2.82
C GLN A 56 -6.18 13.04 -2.43
N LYS A 57 -6.96 13.63 -1.51
CA LYS A 57 -6.66 14.98 -0.97
C LYS A 57 -5.26 15.01 -0.33
N ILE A 58 -4.93 14.01 0.49
CA ILE A 58 -3.63 13.92 1.17
C ILE A 58 -2.49 13.66 0.18
N ILE A 59 -2.69 12.80 -0.83
CA ILE A 59 -1.71 12.62 -1.93
C ILE A 59 -1.42 13.96 -2.60
N ASN A 60 -2.45 14.72 -2.98
CA ASN A 60 -2.29 16.01 -3.65
C ASN A 60 -1.61 17.06 -2.76
N GLU A 61 -1.97 17.11 -1.47
CA GLU A 61 -1.37 18.04 -0.50
C GLU A 61 0.11 17.75 -0.24
N ILE A 62 0.47 16.48 -0.05
CA ILE A 62 1.86 16.07 0.18
C ILE A 62 2.69 16.27 -1.09
N TRP A 63 2.17 15.86 -2.26
CA TRP A 63 2.83 16.09 -3.54
C TRP A 63 3.12 17.58 -3.75
N LYS A 64 2.13 18.46 -3.54
CA LYS A 64 2.31 19.92 -3.64
C LYS A 64 3.30 20.47 -2.61
N LYS A 65 3.22 20.07 -1.34
CA LYS A 65 4.13 20.52 -0.26
C LYS A 65 5.58 20.07 -0.49
N SER A 66 5.78 18.96 -1.18
CA SER A 66 7.09 18.39 -1.51
C SER A 66 7.65 18.86 -2.87
N GLU A 67 7.01 19.85 -3.51
CA GLU A 67 7.37 20.36 -4.84
C GLU A 67 7.42 19.22 -5.90
N GLY A 68 6.53 18.25 -5.75
CA GLY A 68 6.41 17.08 -6.63
C GLY A 68 7.40 15.95 -6.38
N THR A 69 8.26 16.05 -5.35
CA THR A 69 9.26 15.00 -5.05
C THR A 69 8.65 13.79 -4.34
N CYS A 70 7.70 13.99 -3.42
CA CYS A 70 6.98 12.92 -2.73
C CYS A 70 5.79 12.45 -3.56
N ASN A 71 5.87 11.23 -4.08
CA ASN A 71 4.96 10.63 -5.03
C ASN A 71 4.19 9.45 -4.42
N TYR A 72 3.08 9.06 -5.05
CA TYR A 72 2.37 7.83 -4.71
C TYR A 72 3.21 6.61 -5.07
N LEU A 73 3.51 5.78 -4.07
CA LEU A 73 4.33 4.58 -4.19
C LEU A 73 3.53 3.28 -4.14
N GLY A 74 2.25 3.31 -3.73
CA GLY A 74 1.37 2.15 -3.70
C GLY A 74 0.41 2.13 -2.51
N GLU A 75 0.03 0.93 -2.06
CA GLU A 75 -0.96 0.73 -1.00
C GLU A 75 -0.45 -0.25 0.05
N TRP A 76 -0.92 -0.11 1.28
CA TRP A 76 -0.71 -1.09 2.34
C TRP A 76 -2.05 -1.52 2.92
N HIS A 77 -2.11 -2.76 3.40
CA HIS A 77 -3.21 -3.24 4.23
C HIS A 77 -2.73 -4.28 5.25
N THR A 78 -3.63 -4.76 6.10
CA THR A 78 -3.37 -5.80 7.11
C THR A 78 -4.04 -7.11 6.70
N HIS A 79 -3.53 -8.25 7.14
CA HIS A 79 -4.30 -9.50 7.20
C HIS A 79 -4.20 -10.08 8.63
N PRO A 80 -5.18 -10.89 9.08
CA PRO A 80 -5.05 -11.65 10.34
C PRO A 80 -4.04 -12.81 10.27
N GLU A 81 -3.52 -13.11 9.06
CA GLU A 81 -2.51 -14.15 8.81
C GLU A 81 -1.18 -13.85 9.52
N LYS A 82 -0.53 -14.87 10.11
CA LYS A 82 0.82 -14.75 10.69
C LYS A 82 1.85 -14.26 9.68
N ASN A 83 1.93 -14.97 8.55
CA ASN A 83 2.78 -14.66 7.41
C ASN A 83 1.87 -14.36 6.22
N PRO A 84 1.69 -13.09 5.82
CA PRO A 84 0.60 -12.72 4.94
C PRO A 84 0.85 -13.11 3.48
N SER A 85 -0.25 -13.43 2.79
CA SER A 85 -0.33 -13.70 1.37
C SER A 85 -1.43 -12.85 0.73
N PRO A 86 -1.29 -12.39 -0.53
CA PRO A 86 -2.31 -11.59 -1.19
C PRO A 86 -3.48 -12.47 -1.61
N SER A 87 -4.70 -12.02 -1.31
CA SER A 87 -5.91 -12.67 -1.77
C SER A 87 -6.08 -12.50 -3.28
N SER A 88 -7.01 -13.27 -3.87
CA SER A 88 -7.39 -13.08 -5.28
C SER A 88 -8.03 -11.70 -5.54
N VAL A 89 -8.55 -11.02 -4.51
CA VAL A 89 -9.10 -9.67 -4.60
C VAL A 89 -7.97 -8.65 -4.66
N ASP A 90 -6.91 -8.83 -3.87
CA ASP A 90 -5.73 -7.97 -3.85
C ASP A 90 -5.02 -7.98 -5.20
N ILE A 91 -4.70 -9.17 -5.72
CA ILE A 91 -4.06 -9.31 -7.03
C ILE A 91 -4.89 -8.65 -8.13
N LYS A 92 -6.23 -8.77 -8.11
CA LYS A 92 -7.13 -8.08 -9.05
C LYS A 92 -7.10 -6.56 -8.85
N SER A 93 -7.09 -6.06 -7.62
CA SER A 93 -7.03 -4.63 -7.30
C SER A 93 -5.69 -4.02 -7.73
N TRP A 94 -4.57 -4.64 -7.34
CA TRP A 94 -3.21 -4.24 -7.69
C TRP A 94 -3.02 -4.25 -9.21
N THR A 95 -3.47 -5.30 -9.91
CA THR A 95 -3.46 -5.36 -11.38
C THR A 95 -4.32 -4.25 -12.01
N ARG A 96 -5.46 -3.90 -11.41
CA ARG A 96 -6.31 -2.79 -11.87
C ARG A 96 -5.61 -1.44 -11.70
N ILE A 97 -4.97 -1.19 -10.56
CA ILE A 97 -4.16 0.01 -10.30
C ILE A 97 -3.04 0.08 -11.34
N LEU A 98 -2.23 -0.99 -11.46
CA LEU A 98 -1.14 -1.14 -12.44
C LEU A 98 -1.59 -1.07 -13.90
N LYS A 99 -2.87 -1.27 -14.22
CA LYS A 99 -3.41 -1.09 -15.59
C LYS A 99 -3.97 0.31 -15.82
N LYS A 100 -4.70 0.89 -14.85
CA LYS A 100 -5.64 2.01 -15.09
C LYS A 100 -5.35 3.31 -14.33
N ASP A 101 -4.65 3.25 -13.22
CA ASP A 101 -4.42 4.44 -12.39
C ASP A 101 -3.16 5.18 -12.91
N VAL A 102 -3.08 6.50 -12.64
CA VAL A 102 -2.00 7.39 -13.12
C VAL A 102 -1.04 7.67 -11.96
N PHE A 103 0.24 7.38 -12.16
CA PHE A 103 1.31 7.56 -11.18
C PHE A 103 2.66 7.73 -11.89
N SER A 104 3.60 8.42 -11.24
CA SER A 104 4.88 8.86 -11.83
C SER A 104 5.97 7.79 -11.86
N THR A 105 5.79 6.67 -11.17
CA THR A 105 6.82 5.66 -10.94
C THR A 105 6.68 4.44 -11.86
N LYS A 106 7.80 3.76 -12.15
CA LYS A 106 7.82 2.48 -12.88
C LYS A 106 7.22 1.32 -12.07
N TYR A 107 7.34 1.40 -10.75
CA TYR A 107 6.94 0.37 -9.81
C TYR A 107 5.95 0.93 -8.78
N LEU A 108 5.02 0.07 -8.35
CA LEU A 108 4.24 0.25 -7.13
C LEU A 108 4.57 -0.85 -6.12
N TYR A 109 4.53 -0.49 -4.86
CA TYR A 109 4.79 -1.36 -3.72
C TYR A 109 3.47 -1.64 -3.00
N PHE A 110 3.20 -2.92 -2.80
CA PHE A 110 2.05 -3.39 -2.04
C PHE A 110 2.56 -4.08 -0.79
N ILE A 111 2.06 -3.65 0.37
CA ILE A 111 2.48 -4.16 1.68
C ILE A 111 1.29 -4.80 2.36
N ILE A 112 1.44 -6.04 2.82
CA ILE A 112 0.46 -6.68 3.70
C ILE A 112 1.14 -6.92 5.05
N VAL A 113 0.54 -6.38 6.11
CA VAL A 113 1.01 -6.50 7.49
C VAL A 113 0.24 -7.64 8.16
N GLY A 114 0.93 -8.75 8.43
CA GLY A 114 0.40 -9.88 9.17
C GLY A 114 0.65 -9.77 10.67
N THR A 115 0.22 -10.81 11.40
CA THR A 115 0.35 -10.87 12.86
C THR A 115 1.76 -11.21 13.35
N GLU A 116 2.63 -11.78 12.50
CA GLU A 116 4.05 -12.09 12.81
C GLU A 116 5.06 -11.59 11.76
N SER A 117 4.62 -11.29 10.53
CA SER A 117 5.51 -10.77 9.48
C SER A 117 4.83 -9.77 8.53
N ILE A 118 5.65 -9.04 7.79
CA ILE A 118 5.22 -8.09 6.75
C ILE A 118 5.66 -8.62 5.40
N GLY A 119 4.69 -8.88 4.53
CA GLY A 119 4.95 -9.22 3.13
C GLY A 119 5.03 -7.96 2.27
N VAL A 120 5.99 -7.93 1.35
CA VAL A 120 6.16 -6.82 0.40
C VAL A 120 6.17 -7.36 -1.03
N TRP A 121 5.37 -6.76 -1.90
CA TRP A 121 5.29 -7.08 -3.33
C TRP A 121 5.59 -5.84 -4.17
N GLU A 122 6.29 -6.04 -5.29
CA GLU A 122 6.55 -5.02 -6.29
C GLU A 122 5.75 -5.33 -7.56
N GLY A 123 4.89 -4.40 -7.96
CA GLY A 123 4.18 -4.41 -9.23
C GLY A 123 4.87 -3.53 -10.27
N ASN A 124 5.27 -4.10 -11.40
CA ASN A 124 5.87 -3.37 -12.52
C ASN A 124 4.78 -2.88 -13.48
N ARG A 125 4.77 -1.58 -13.81
CA ARG A 125 3.77 -0.95 -14.70
C ARG A 125 3.83 -1.43 -16.16
N GLU A 126 5.02 -1.73 -16.67
CA GLU A 126 5.26 -2.04 -18.08
C GLU A 126 4.78 -3.44 -18.46
N ASN A 127 5.10 -4.43 -17.62
CA ASN A 127 4.79 -5.85 -17.87
C ASN A 127 3.69 -6.40 -16.96
N LEU A 128 3.17 -5.59 -16.02
CA LEU A 128 2.08 -5.91 -15.10
C LEU A 128 2.34 -7.10 -14.17
N LYS A 129 3.60 -7.56 -14.07
CA LYS A 129 4.01 -8.60 -13.14
C LYS A 129 4.08 -8.05 -11.73
N ILE A 130 3.53 -8.81 -10.79
CA ILE A 130 3.65 -8.58 -9.35
C ILE A 130 4.56 -9.69 -8.81
N LYS A 131 5.70 -9.34 -8.22
CA LYS A 131 6.63 -10.27 -7.57
C LYS A 131 6.66 -10.01 -6.07
N LYS A 132 6.81 -11.05 -5.25
CA LYS A 132 7.17 -10.87 -3.83
C LYS A 132 8.64 -10.43 -3.76
N LEU A 133 8.94 -9.35 -3.03
CA LEU A 133 10.31 -8.90 -2.80
C LEU A 133 10.92 -9.60 -1.61
N ASN A 134 10.28 -9.49 -0.45
CA ASN A 134 10.78 -10.00 0.83
C ASN A 134 9.63 -10.32 1.79
N ASN A 135 9.98 -11.01 2.87
CA ASN A 135 9.16 -11.11 4.08
C ASN A 135 9.99 -10.57 5.25
N VAL A 136 9.51 -9.53 5.93
CA VAL A 136 10.18 -8.94 7.09
C VAL A 136 9.55 -9.52 8.34
N LYS A 137 10.32 -10.17 9.21
CA LYS A 137 9.83 -10.57 10.55
C LYS A 137 9.52 -9.31 11.36
N ARG A 138 8.40 -9.32 12.06
CA ARG A 138 7.94 -8.19 12.89
C ARG A 138 8.43 -8.29 14.33
#